data_AF-A0A525VPI8-F1
#
_entry.id   AF-A0A525VPI8-F1
#
_cell.length_a   1.000
_cell.length_b   1.000
_cell.length_c   1.000
_cell.angle_alpha   90.00
_cell.angle_beta   90.00
_cell.angle_gamma   90.00
#
_symmetry.space_group_name_H-M   'P 1'
#
loop_
_entity.id
_entity.type
_entity.pdbx_description
1 polymer ?
#
loop_
_entity_poly.entity_id
_entity_poly.type
_entity_poly.pdbx_seq_one_letter_code
_entity_poly.pdbx_strand_id
1 'polypeptide(L)'
;MIGTINTGQIKNLNVALDNIQNAGSPDLASALQKLTEAVLASSELPPEQRTAAVEHLSYIANQAALPKDKRQPAIGTSILEGFERIIRVSSGLLSIWNTVKPLVERLF
;
A
#
# COMPACT_ATOMS: atom_id res chain seq x y z
N MET A 1 4.82 -0.47 -23.72
CA MET A 1 5.54 0.43 -22.79
C MET A 1 5.52 -0.23 -21.42
N ILE A 2 6.68 -0.52 -20.83
CA ILE A 2 6.80 -1.00 -19.45
C ILE A 2 6.39 0.19 -18.59
N GLY A 3 5.15 0.18 -18.08
CA GLY A 3 4.58 1.30 -17.35
C GLY A 3 5.26 1.47 -16.00
N THR A 4 6.30 2.31 -15.95
CA THR A 4 6.95 3.07 -14.85
C THR A 4 7.16 2.45 -13.46
N ILE A 5 6.58 1.30 -13.13
CA ILE A 5 6.76 0.59 -11.86
C ILE A 5 8.05 -0.22 -11.96
N ASN A 6 9.02 0.12 -11.12
CA ASN A 6 10.29 -0.58 -11.06
C ASN A 6 10.11 -1.95 -10.37
N THR A 7 10.63 -3.01 -10.96
CA THR A 7 10.61 -4.38 -10.39
C THR A 7 11.27 -4.45 -9.01
N GLY A 8 12.24 -3.59 -8.73
CA GLY A 8 12.85 -3.46 -7.40
C GLY A 8 11.86 -2.98 -6.34
N GLN A 9 10.90 -2.11 -6.69
CA GLN A 9 9.90 -1.61 -5.76
C GLN A 9 8.88 -2.70 -5.39
N ILE A 10 8.43 -3.49 -6.37
CA ILE A 10 7.56 -4.65 -6.12
C ILE A 10 8.27 -5.68 -5.25
N LYS A 11 9.56 -5.94 -5.52
CA LYS A 11 10.36 -6.84 -4.67
C LYS A 11 10.44 -6.34 -3.22
N ASN A 12 10.71 -5.06 -3.01
CA ASN A 12 10.78 -4.47 -1.67
C ASN A 12 9.44 -4.54 -0.94
N LEU A 13 8.34 -4.26 -1.65
CA LEU A 13 7.00 -4.41 -1.11
C LEU A 13 6.73 -5.86 -0.69
N ASN A 14 7.05 -6.84 -1.52
CA ASN A 14 6.87 -8.26 -1.18
C ASN A 14 7.66 -8.65 0.08
N VAL A 15 8.91 -8.22 0.21
CA VAL A 15 9.71 -8.45 1.43
C VAL A 15 9.06 -7.81 2.65
N ALA A 16 8.50 -6.60 2.52
CA ALA A 16 7.79 -5.95 3.61
C ALA A 16 6.52 -6.72 4.00
N LEU A 17 5.75 -7.23 3.03
CA LEU A 17 4.56 -8.05 3.26
C LEU A 17 4.91 -9.36 4.00
N ASP A 18 5.98 -10.04 3.57
CA ASP A 18 6.49 -11.24 4.25
C ASP A 18 6.86 -10.93 5.71
N ASN A 19 7.51 -9.80 5.96
CA ASN A 19 7.87 -9.37 7.31
C ASN A 19 6.63 -9.08 8.18
N ILE A 20 5.60 -8.43 7.64
CA ILE A 20 4.33 -8.18 8.35
C ILE A 20 3.64 -9.50 8.72
N GLN A 21 3.62 -10.46 7.79
CA GLN A 21 3.07 -11.79 8.02
C GLN A 21 3.83 -12.52 9.14
N ASN A 22 5.16 -12.53 9.07
CA ASN A 22 6.03 -13.17 10.08
C ASN A 22 5.96 -12.47 11.45
N ALA A 23 5.65 -11.17 11.48
CA ALA A 23 5.43 -10.40 12.70
C ALA A 23 4.04 -10.62 13.33
N GLY A 24 3.22 -11.54 12.80
CA GLY A 24 1.94 -11.92 13.37
C GLY A 24 0.75 -11.07 12.89
N SER A 25 0.87 -10.37 11.77
CA SER A 25 -0.22 -9.60 11.16
C SER A 25 -0.60 -10.10 9.74
N PRO A 26 -0.92 -11.40 9.57
CA PRO A 26 -1.19 -12.00 8.25
C PRO A 26 -2.38 -11.36 7.53
N ASP A 27 -3.39 -10.88 8.27
CA ASP A 27 -4.55 -10.21 7.71
C ASP A 27 -4.16 -8.88 7.05
N LEU A 28 -3.28 -8.10 7.69
CA LEU A 28 -2.77 -6.84 7.15
C LEU A 28 -1.90 -7.09 5.92
N ALA A 29 -1.01 -8.09 5.97
CA ALA A 29 -0.19 -8.46 4.83
C ALA A 29 -1.06 -8.86 3.62
N SER A 30 -2.05 -9.72 3.84
CA SER A 30 -2.99 -10.16 2.80
C SER A 30 -3.84 -9.02 2.25
N ALA A 31 -4.28 -8.10 3.11
CA ALA A 31 -5.09 -6.95 2.71
C ALA A 31 -4.29 -5.97 1.85
N LEU A 32 -3.04 -5.68 2.24
CA LEU A 32 -2.13 -4.84 1.46
C LEU A 32 -1.76 -5.50 0.13
N GLN A 33 -1.50 -6.80 0.11
CA GLN A 33 -1.21 -7.55 -1.12
C GLN A 33 -2.38 -7.43 -2.12
N LYS A 34 -3.61 -7.72 -1.68
CA LYS A 34 -4.81 -7.63 -2.54
C LYS A 34 -5.00 -6.23 -3.10
N LEU A 35 -4.75 -5.21 -2.30
CA LEU A 35 -4.85 -3.82 -2.74
C LEU A 35 -3.76 -3.47 -3.76
N THR A 36 -2.52 -3.93 -3.56
CA THR A 36 -1.44 -3.77 -4.54
C THR A 36 -1.78 -4.43 -5.87
N GLU A 37 -2.23 -5.68 -5.84
CA GLU A 37 -2.63 -6.42 -7.05
C GLU A 37 -3.76 -5.69 -7.80
N ALA A 38 -4.76 -5.18 -7.07
CA ALA A 38 -5.84 -4.41 -7.67
C ALA A 38 -5.36 -3.08 -8.29
N VAL A 39 -4.45 -2.35 -7.62
CA VAL A 39 -3.85 -1.12 -8.18
C VAL A 39 -3.10 -1.43 -9.46
N LEU A 40 -2.29 -2.50 -9.47
CA LEU A 40 -1.53 -2.92 -10.65
C LEU A 40 -2.45 -3.28 -11.82
N ALA A 41 -3.58 -3.95 -11.54
CA ALA A 41 -4.55 -4.36 -12.55
C ALA A 41 -5.52 -3.25 -13.00
N SER A 42 -5.62 -2.13 -12.28
CA SER A 42 -6.64 -1.11 -12.52
C SER A 42 -6.41 -0.32 -13.82
N SER A 43 -7.25 -0.49 -14.83
CA SER A 43 -7.22 0.35 -16.04
C SER A 43 -7.73 1.78 -15.82
N GLU A 44 -8.33 2.07 -14.67
CA GLU A 44 -8.91 3.38 -14.32
C GLU A 44 -7.83 4.39 -13.88
N LEU A 45 -6.68 3.91 -13.41
CA LEU A 45 -5.54 4.76 -13.04
C LEU A 45 -4.62 5.00 -14.24
N PRO A 46 -4.25 6.26 -14.54
CA PRO A 46 -3.12 6.59 -15.40
C PRO A 46 -1.82 5.92 -14.90
N PRO A 47 -0.86 5.60 -15.78
CA PRO A 47 0.39 4.95 -15.39
C PRO A 47 1.15 5.64 -14.26
N GLU A 48 1.22 6.97 -14.27
CA GLU A 48 1.91 7.75 -13.22
C GLU A 48 1.22 7.63 -11.86
N GLN A 49 -0.11 7.70 -11.83
CA GLN A 49 -0.90 7.54 -10.61
C GLN A 49 -0.83 6.12 -10.07
N ARG A 50 -0.83 5.12 -10.95
CA ARG A 50 -0.62 3.72 -10.56
C ARG A 50 0.73 3.53 -9.89
N THR A 51 1.79 4.11 -10.45
CA THR A 51 3.14 4.03 -9.88
C THR A 51 3.19 4.71 -8.51
N ALA A 52 2.66 5.93 -8.38
CA ALA A 52 2.59 6.63 -7.10
C ALA A 52 1.78 5.85 -6.06
N ALA A 53 0.65 5.22 -6.45
CA ALA A 53 -0.13 4.39 -5.56
C ALA A 53 0.67 3.19 -5.03
N VAL A 54 1.45 2.52 -5.89
CA VAL A 54 2.33 1.41 -5.46
C VAL A 54 3.49 1.92 -4.58
N GLU A 55 3.99 3.13 -4.80
CA GLU A 55 5.02 3.74 -3.94
C GLU A 55 4.47 4.00 -2.53
N HIS A 56 3.26 4.54 -2.44
CA HIS A 56 2.57 4.75 -1.17
C HIS A 56 2.32 3.42 -0.44
N LEU A 57 1.85 2.39 -1.15
CA LEU A 57 1.65 1.05 -0.57
C LEU A 57 2.96 0.43 -0.09
N SER A 58 4.05 0.60 -0.84
CA SER A 58 5.39 0.17 -0.43
C SER A 58 5.82 0.88 0.85
N TYR A 59 5.63 2.20 0.96
CA TYR A 59 5.93 2.94 2.18
C TYR A 59 5.11 2.43 3.37
N ILE A 60 3.79 2.27 3.20
CA ILE A 60 2.89 1.76 4.24
C ILE A 60 3.31 0.38 4.72
N ALA A 61 3.61 -0.55 3.80
CA ALA A 61 4.07 -1.89 4.15
C ALA A 61 5.39 -1.86 4.92
N ASN A 62 6.35 -1.02 4.51
CA ASN A 62 7.60 -0.85 5.23
C ASN A 62 7.37 -0.32 6.65
N GLN A 63 6.50 0.67 6.84
CA GLN A 63 6.14 1.16 8.19
C GLN A 63 5.47 0.08 9.03
N ALA A 64 4.57 -0.72 8.44
CA ALA A 64 3.91 -1.83 9.12
C ALA A 64 4.90 -2.91 9.59
N ALA A 65 5.95 -3.17 8.81
CA ALA A 65 7.01 -4.12 9.12
C ALA A 65 7.97 -3.64 10.22
N LEU A 66 8.01 -2.34 10.52
CA LEU A 66 8.85 -1.78 11.57
C LEU A 66 8.26 -2.02 12.98
N PRO A 67 9.12 -2.16 14.01
CA PRO A 67 8.71 -2.01 15.41
C PRO A 67 7.99 -0.68 15.65
N LYS A 68 7.00 -0.66 16.54
CA LYS A 68 6.13 0.51 16.79
C LYS A 68 6.90 1.80 17.07
N ASP A 69 7.99 1.71 17.84
CA ASP A 69 8.86 2.82 18.23
C ASP A 69 9.69 3.40 17.07
N LYS A 70 9.83 2.67 15.96
CA LYS A 70 10.57 3.09 14.76
C LYS A 70 9.68 3.61 13.64
N ARG A 71 8.36 3.55 13.82
CA ARG A 71 7.40 4.02 12.83
C ARG A 71 7.36 5.54 12.80
N GLN A 72 6.94 6.08 11.67
CA GLN A 72 6.81 7.51 11.44
C GLN A 72 5.33 7.89 11.23
N PRO A 73 4.52 7.97 12.29
CA PRO A 73 3.07 8.08 12.18
C PRO A 73 2.60 9.32 11.42
N ALA A 74 3.19 10.49 11.68
CA ALA A 74 2.83 11.73 10.97
C ALA A 74 3.08 11.65 9.45
N ILE A 75 4.17 10.99 9.04
CA ILE A 75 4.48 10.77 7.61
C ILE A 75 3.54 9.70 7.05
N GLY A 76 3.31 8.63 7.81
CA GLY A 76 2.34 7.57 7.51
C GLY A 76 0.96 8.11 7.18
N THR A 77 0.41 8.99 8.03
CA THR A 77 -0.89 9.64 7.80
C THR A 77 -0.91 10.46 6.50
N SER A 78 0.14 11.25 6.24
CA SER A 78 0.25 12.03 4.99
C SER A 78 0.25 11.13 3.74
N ILE A 79 0.98 10.01 3.80
CA ILE A 79 1.04 9.03 2.69
C ILE A 79 -0.31 8.31 2.52
N LEU A 80 -1.00 8.01 3.62
CA LEU A 80 -2.33 7.41 3.63
C LEU A 80 -3.36 8.29 2.90
N GLU A 81 -3.41 9.57 3.25
CA GLU A 81 -4.30 10.54 2.63
C GLU A 81 -3.98 10.74 1.15
N GLY A 82 -2.68 10.80 0.82
CA GLY A 82 -2.23 10.87 -0.57
C GLY A 82 -2.63 9.64 -1.39
N PHE A 83 -2.53 8.45 -0.80
CA PHE A 83 -2.95 7.20 -1.44
C PHE A 83 -4.46 7.21 -1.71
N GLU A 84 -5.27 7.55 -0.70
CA GLU A 84 -6.73 7.64 -0.84
C GLU A 84 -7.13 8.65 -1.93
N ARG A 85 -6.44 9.77 -2.04
CA ARG A 85 -6.67 10.77 -3.10
C ARG A 85 -6.40 10.21 -4.49
N ILE A 86 -5.34 9.42 -4.67
CA ILE A 86 -5.00 8.80 -5.96
C ILE A 86 -6.07 7.80 -6.37
N ILE A 87 -6.46 6.90 -5.47
CA ILE A 87 -7.38 5.81 -5.82
C ILE A 87 -8.84 6.25 -5.92
N ARG A 88 -9.18 7.49 -5.50
CA ARG A 88 -10.56 8.00 -5.45
C ARG A 88 -11.31 7.96 -6.78
N VAL A 89 -10.58 7.96 -7.88
CA VAL A 89 -11.14 7.87 -9.24
C VAL A 89 -11.66 6.47 -9.59
N SER A 90 -11.23 5.44 -8.86
CA SER A 90 -11.65 4.05 -9.08
C SER A 90 -12.56 3.58 -7.94
N SER A 91 -13.81 3.31 -8.28
CA SER A 91 -14.79 2.78 -7.34
C SER A 91 -14.40 1.40 -6.79
N GLY A 92 -13.78 0.56 -7.64
CA GLY A 92 -13.27 -0.76 -7.25
C GLY A 92 -12.14 -0.66 -6.23
N LEU A 93 -11.16 0.22 -6.48
CA LEU A 93 -10.07 0.44 -5.53
C LEU A 93 -10.54 1.06 -4.22
N LEU A 94 -11.50 2.00 -4.26
CA LEU A 94 -12.11 2.55 -3.05
C LEU A 94 -12.83 1.49 -2.23
N SER A 95 -13.52 0.54 -2.87
CA SER A 95 -14.19 -0.56 -2.18
C SER A 95 -13.20 -1.43 -1.41
N ILE A 96 -12.08 -1.81 -2.04
CA ILE A 96 -11.01 -2.56 -1.38
C ILE A 96 -10.39 -1.71 -0.27
N TRP A 97 -10.11 -0.43 -0.54
CA TRP A 97 -9.52 0.49 0.42
C TRP A 97 -10.32 0.60 1.72
N ASN A 98 -11.64 0.66 1.65
CA ASN A 98 -12.49 0.72 2.85
C ASN A 98 -12.35 -0.50 3.77
N THR A 99 -11.88 -1.64 3.24
CA THR A 99 -11.57 -2.83 4.05
C THR A 99 -10.16 -2.80 4.63
N VAL A 100 -9.21 -2.17 3.93
CA VAL A 100 -7.79 -2.11 4.29
C VAL A 100 -7.51 -0.97 5.27
N LYS A 101 -8.15 0.19 5.05
CA LYS A 101 -7.93 1.45 5.78
C LYS A 101 -7.96 1.27 7.30
N PRO A 102 -8.96 0.60 7.92
CA PRO A 102 -9.01 0.44 9.38
C PRO A 102 -7.84 -0.40 9.94
N LEU A 103 -7.23 -1.27 9.12
CA LEU A 103 -6.06 -2.06 9.53
C LEU A 103 -4.80 -1.21 9.51
N VAL A 104 -4.67 -0.33 8.51
CA VAL A 104 -3.52 0.55 8.34
C VAL A 104 -3.56 1.73 9.31
N GLU A 105 -4.73 2.31 9.57
CA GLU A 105 -4.89 3.43 10.53
C GLU A 105 -4.46 3.04 11.95
N ARG A 106 -4.57 1.76 12.34
CA ARG A 106 -4.08 1.29 13.65
C ARG A 106 -2.55 1.37 13.81
N LEU A 107 -1.83 1.60 12.72
CA LEU A 107 -0.37 1.75 12.72
C LEU A 107 0.07 3.18 13.04
N PHE A 108 -0.83 4.16 12.87
CA PHE A 108 -0.51 5.59 12.85
C PHE A 108 -1.33 6.39 13.86
#